data_AF-A0A8T0PLE3-F1
#
_entry.id   AF-A0A8T0PLE3-F1
#
_cell.length_a   1.000
_cell.length_b   1.000
_cell.length_c   1.000
_cell.angle_alpha   90.00
_cell.angle_beta   90.00
_cell.angle_gamma   90.00
#
_symmetry.space_group_name_H-M   'P 1'
#
loop_
_entity.id
_entity.type
_entity.pdbx_description
1 polymer ?
#
loop_
_entity_poly.entity_id
_entity_poly.type
_entity_poly.pdbx_seq_one_letter_code
_entity_poly.pdbx_strand_id
1 'polypeptide(L)'
;MNVVPTAAELSTLGVVYERGLIGMYHDWCEAFSTYPRTYDLIHANGIFTLYKDRCKMEDILLEMDRILRPEGTVILRDDVEILLKVQRTPKGMRWKTLMANHEKVLFAVKRYWTAAGEGSESEKHKNTGSSSEAKGSEE
;
A
#
# COMPACT_ATOMS: atom_id res chain seq x y z
N MET A 1 -4.06 -15.42 -1.84
CA MET A 1 -5.40 -15.81 -1.33
C MET A 1 -6.37 -14.74 -1.76
N ASN A 2 -7.54 -15.09 -2.27
CA ASN A 2 -8.56 -14.10 -2.65
C ASN A 2 -9.42 -13.76 -1.45
N VAL A 3 -9.70 -12.48 -1.24
CA VAL A 3 -10.46 -12.00 -0.09
C VAL A 3 -11.60 -11.13 -0.59
N VAL A 4 -12.82 -11.48 -0.22
CA VAL A 4 -14.01 -10.69 -0.50
C VAL A 4 -14.39 -9.96 0.79
N PRO A 5 -14.30 -8.62 0.84
CA PRO A 5 -14.68 -7.87 2.03
C PRO A 5 -16.14 -8.13 2.43
N THR A 6 -16.39 -8.39 3.72
CA THR A 6 -17.77 -8.48 4.25
C THR A 6 -18.54 -7.16 4.12
N ALA A 7 -17.81 -6.04 4.05
CA ALA A 7 -18.37 -4.71 3.82
C ALA A 7 -18.85 -4.46 2.38
N ALA A 8 -18.48 -5.30 1.41
CA ALA A 8 -18.88 -5.12 0.02
C ALA A 8 -20.37 -5.43 -0.18
N GLU A 9 -21.07 -4.61 -0.95
CA GLU A 9 -22.50 -4.81 -1.28
C GLU A 9 -22.72 -6.07 -2.13
N LEU A 10 -21.77 -6.35 -3.02
CA LEU A 10 -21.83 -7.49 -3.93
C LEU A 10 -20.95 -8.62 -3.42
N SER A 11 -21.59 -9.76 -3.20
CA SER A 11 -20.96 -11.04 -2.90
C SER A 11 -20.35 -11.64 -4.17
N THR A 12 -19.02 -11.57 -4.31
CA THR A 12 -18.28 -12.09 -5.48
C THR A 12 -17.55 -13.40 -5.20
N LEU A 13 -17.70 -13.99 -4.01
CA LEU A 13 -16.97 -15.22 -3.65
C LEU A 13 -17.38 -16.41 -4.53
N GLY A 14 -18.64 -16.50 -4.94
CA GLY A 14 -19.10 -17.51 -5.90
C GLY A 14 -18.35 -17.43 -7.23
N VAL A 15 -18.14 -16.21 -7.74
CA VAL A 15 -17.40 -15.95 -8.98
C VAL A 15 -15.93 -16.35 -8.88
N VAL A 16 -15.34 -16.26 -7.67
CA VAL A 16 -13.97 -16.74 -7.37
C VAL A 16 -13.92 -18.27 -7.44
N TYR A 17 -14.89 -18.96 -6.83
CA TYR A 17 -14.95 -20.43 -6.84
C TYR A 17 -15.26 -21.01 -8.23
N GLU A 18 -16.12 -20.37 -9.01
CA GLU A 18 -16.40 -20.76 -10.41
C GLU A 18 -15.15 -20.70 -11.29
N ARG A 19 -14.18 -19.85 -10.95
CA ARG A 19 -12.86 -19.76 -11.59
C ARG A 19 -11.83 -20.75 -11.05
N GLY A 20 -12.22 -21.65 -10.14
CA GLY A 20 -11.34 -22.63 -9.52
C GLY A 20 -10.33 -22.03 -8.53
N LEU A 21 -10.56 -20.80 -8.06
CA LEU A 21 -9.67 -20.12 -7.13
C LEU A 21 -10.15 -20.27 -5.69
N ILE A 22 -9.22 -20.23 -4.73
CA ILE A 22 -9.56 -20.25 -3.30
C ILE A 22 -9.73 -18.81 -2.81
N GLY A 23 -10.80 -18.57 -2.07
CA GLY A 23 -11.04 -17.30 -1.39
C GLY A 23 -11.90 -17.45 -0.14
N MET A 24 -12.01 -16.35 0.60
CA MET A 24 -12.82 -16.26 1.81
C MET A 24 -13.44 -14.88 1.98
N TYR A 25 -14.48 -14.79 2.81
CA TYR A 25 -14.94 -13.52 3.35
C TYR A 25 -14.05 -13.08 4.50
N HIS A 26 -13.78 -11.78 4.58
CA HIS A 26 -13.07 -11.21 5.70
C HIS A 26 -13.46 -9.76 5.93
N ASP A 27 -13.53 -9.37 7.21
CA ASP A 27 -13.67 -7.99 7.64
C ASP A 27 -12.28 -7.41 7.91
N TRP A 28 -11.87 -6.39 7.17
CA TRP A 28 -10.55 -5.76 7.31
C TRP A 28 -10.43 -4.87 8.56
N CYS A 29 -11.52 -4.65 9.29
CA CYS A 29 -11.48 -4.06 10.62
C CYS A 29 -11.05 -5.08 11.69
N GLU A 30 -11.01 -6.37 11.36
CA GLU A 30 -10.65 -7.46 12.26
C GLU A 30 -9.31 -8.09 11.87
N ALA A 31 -8.69 -8.80 12.81
CA ALA A 31 -7.44 -9.51 12.54
C ALA A 31 -7.69 -10.72 11.62
N PHE A 32 -6.81 -10.91 10.64
CA PHE A 32 -6.88 -12.05 9.72
C PHE A 32 -6.51 -13.34 10.46
N SER A 33 -7.27 -14.41 10.22
CA SER A 33 -7.00 -15.74 10.79
C SER A 33 -5.82 -16.46 10.10
N THR A 34 -4.71 -15.75 9.90
CA THR A 34 -3.46 -16.26 9.32
C THR A 34 -2.29 -15.93 10.24
N TYR A 35 -1.21 -16.71 10.11
CA TYR A 35 0.01 -16.44 10.84
C TYR A 35 0.63 -15.10 10.41
N PRO A 36 1.30 -14.37 11.31
CA PRO A 36 2.11 -13.23 10.92
C PRO A 36 3.12 -13.65 9.84
N ARG A 37 3.42 -12.74 8.91
CA ARG A 37 4.39 -12.99 7.81
C ARG A 37 4.01 -14.17 6.90
N THR A 38 2.75 -14.28 6.51
CA THR A 38 2.26 -15.31 5.56
C THR A 38 2.47 -14.90 4.10
N TYR A 39 2.26 -13.63 3.74
CA TYR A 39 2.19 -13.18 2.36
C TYR A 39 3.43 -12.35 1.95
N ASP A 40 3.85 -12.48 0.68
CA ASP A 40 4.90 -11.64 0.07
C ASP A 40 4.31 -10.45 -0.69
N LEU A 41 3.04 -10.55 -1.12
CA LEU A 41 2.35 -9.53 -1.89
C LEU A 41 0.91 -9.40 -1.41
N ILE A 42 0.49 -8.16 -1.15
CA ILE A 42 -0.91 -7.79 -0.93
C ILE A 42 -1.30 -6.84 -2.06
N HIS A 43 -2.35 -7.18 -2.80
CA HIS A 43 -2.97 -6.27 -3.75
C HIS A 43 -4.37 -5.93 -3.24
N ALA A 44 -4.63 -4.64 -3.01
CA ALA A 44 -5.91 -4.14 -2.54
C ALA A 44 -6.46 -3.08 -3.50
N ASN A 45 -7.77 -3.14 -3.74
CA ASN A 45 -8.48 -2.23 -4.64
C ASN A 45 -9.70 -1.64 -3.92
N GLY A 46 -9.72 -0.32 -3.76
CA GLY A 46 -10.81 0.43 -3.12
C GLY A 46 -11.02 0.09 -1.64
N ILE A 47 -10.06 -0.57 -0.98
CA ILE A 47 -10.24 -1.07 0.38
C ILE A 47 -10.46 0.05 1.39
N PHE A 48 -9.72 1.16 1.25
CA PHE A 48 -9.82 2.26 2.20
C PHE A 48 -11.08 3.08 1.94
N THR A 49 -11.50 3.24 0.68
CA THR A 49 -12.82 3.81 0.36
C THR A 49 -13.94 2.97 0.96
N LEU A 50 -13.86 1.64 0.85
CA LEU A 50 -14.90 0.73 1.33
C LEU A 50 -15.08 0.77 2.85
N TYR A 51 -13.98 0.96 3.59
CA TYR A 51 -13.96 0.92 5.06
C TYR A 51 -13.87 2.30 5.73
N LYS A 52 -13.89 3.41 4.97
CA LYS A 52 -13.65 4.77 5.47
C LYS A 52 -14.49 5.20 6.69
N ASP A 53 -15.72 4.70 6.80
CA ASP A 53 -16.66 5.04 7.87
C ASP A 53 -16.93 3.86 8.82
N ARG A 54 -16.16 2.76 8.71
CA ARG A 54 -16.36 1.52 9.48
C ARG A 54 -15.29 1.29 10.54
N CYS A 55 -14.02 1.54 10.21
CA CYS A 55 -12.90 1.46 11.15
C CYS A 55 -11.76 2.39 10.73
N LYS A 56 -10.72 2.46 11.55
CA LYS A 56 -9.59 3.34 11.29
C LYS A 56 -8.71 2.75 10.20
N MET A 57 -8.14 3.63 9.38
CA MET A 57 -7.19 3.25 8.34
C MET A 57 -5.96 2.53 8.91
N GLU A 58 -5.56 2.91 10.12
CA GLU A 58 -4.49 2.31 10.88
C GLU A 58 -4.75 0.83 11.20
N ASP A 59 -5.99 0.45 11.50
CA ASP A 59 -6.34 -0.94 11.83
C ASP A 59 -6.08 -1.86 10.63
N ILE A 60 -6.50 -1.42 9.44
CA ILE A 60 -6.25 -2.12 8.16
C ILE A 60 -4.76 -2.21 7.87
N LEU A 61 -4.03 -1.09 8.03
CA LEU A 61 -2.59 -1.04 7.75
C LEU A 61 -1.75 -1.89 8.72
N LEU A 62 -2.14 -1.93 9.99
CA LEU A 62 -1.51 -2.79 10.99
C LEU A 62 -1.73 -4.26 10.66
N GLU A 63 -2.93 -4.62 10.20
CA GLU A 63 -3.19 -5.99 9.79
C GLU A 63 -2.41 -6.38 8.53
N MET A 64 -2.32 -5.48 7.54
CA MET A 64 -1.43 -5.65 6.38
C MET A 64 0.03 -5.82 6.83
N ASP A 65 0.52 -5.04 7.79
CA ASP A 65 1.88 -5.19 8.30
C ASP A 65 2.10 -6.54 8.99
N ARG A 66 1.15 -6.97 9.83
CA ARG A 66 1.25 -8.22 10.56
C ARG A 66 1.41 -9.42 9.62
N ILE A 67 0.59 -9.50 8.56
CA ILE A 67 0.56 -10.66 7.64
C ILE A 67 1.62 -10.60 6.54
N LEU A 68 2.19 -9.44 6.25
CA LEU A 68 3.20 -9.26 5.21
C LEU A 68 4.59 -9.65 5.74
N ARG A 69 5.32 -10.44 4.95
CA ARG A 69 6.74 -10.74 5.19
C ARG A 69 7.60 -9.48 5.05
N PRO A 70 8.75 -9.42 5.72
CA PRO A 70 9.76 -8.42 5.39
C PRO A 70 10.13 -8.49 3.91
N GLU A 71 10.42 -7.33 3.31
CA GLU A 71 10.57 -7.11 1.87
C GLU A 71 9.32 -7.42 1.03
N GLY A 72 8.21 -7.76 1.68
CA GLY A 72 6.92 -7.91 1.03
C GLY A 72 6.38 -6.58 0.51
N THR A 73 5.56 -6.66 -0.53
CA THR A 73 5.00 -5.50 -1.23
C THR A 73 3.49 -5.39 -1.03
N VAL A 74 3.01 -4.17 -0.88
CA VAL A 74 1.60 -3.82 -0.94
C VAL A 74 1.37 -2.91 -2.14
N ILE A 75 0.40 -3.28 -2.96
CA ILE A 75 -0.08 -2.48 -4.08
C ILE A 75 -1.49 -2.02 -3.73
N LEU A 76 -1.66 -0.72 -3.56
CA LEU A 76 -2.92 -0.10 -3.19
C LEU A 76 -3.45 0.71 -4.36
N ARG A 77 -4.66 0.38 -4.83
CA ARG A 77 -5.41 1.20 -5.79
C ARG A 77 -6.61 1.78 -5.06
N ASP A 78 -6.70 3.10 -5.01
CA ASP A 78 -7.80 3.80 -4.35
C ASP A 78 -7.87 5.25 -4.86
N ASP A 79 -8.81 6.04 -4.36
CA ASP A 79 -8.89 7.45 -4.69
C ASP A 79 -7.62 8.20 -4.25
N VAL A 80 -7.16 9.15 -5.07
CA VAL A 80 -5.90 9.86 -4.86
C VAL A 80 -5.85 10.56 -3.50
N GLU A 81 -6.96 11.16 -3.08
CA GLU A 81 -7.08 11.81 -1.77
C GLU A 81 -6.88 10.84 -0.61
N ILE A 82 -7.38 9.60 -0.76
CA ILE A 82 -7.23 8.55 0.23
C ILE A 82 -5.80 8.02 0.21
N LEU A 83 -5.22 7.77 -0.96
CA LEU A 83 -3.83 7.33 -1.08
C LEU A 83 -2.84 8.32 -0.47
N LEU A 84 -3.08 9.63 -0.60
CA LEU A 84 -2.28 10.68 0.04
C LEU A 84 -2.38 10.64 1.57
N LYS A 85 -3.54 10.28 2.13
CA LYS A 85 -3.71 10.05 3.57
C LYS A 85 -3.01 8.78 4.01
N VAL A 86 -3.25 7.67 3.29
CA VAL A 86 -2.66 6.35 3.55
C VAL A 86 -1.15 6.43 3.56
N GLN A 87 -0.51 7.12 2.61
CA GLN A 87 0.95 7.13 2.46
C GLN A 87 1.72 7.56 3.72
N ARG A 88 1.12 8.38 4.60
CA ARG A 88 1.79 8.89 5.80
C ARG A 88 2.07 7.78 6.82
N THR A 89 1.14 6.84 6.99
CA THR A 89 1.23 5.81 8.04
C THR A 89 2.29 4.75 7.72
N PRO A 90 2.35 4.12 6.53
CA PRO A 90 3.42 3.19 6.16
C PRO A 90 4.82 3.82 6.21
N LYS A 91 4.96 5.11 5.88
CA LYS A 91 6.24 5.82 6.07
C LYS A 91 6.67 5.83 7.53
N GLY A 92 5.73 6.06 8.46
CA GLY A 92 5.97 5.95 9.90
C GLY A 92 6.33 4.52 10.35
N MET A 93 5.77 3.51 9.69
CA MET A 93 6.11 2.09 9.88
C MET A 93 7.43 1.67 9.21
N ARG A 94 8.21 2.63 8.67
CA ARG A 94 9.47 2.42 7.93
C ARG A 94 9.32 1.67 6.61
N TRP A 95 8.14 1.68 6.01
CA TRP A 95 7.95 1.15 4.67
C TRP A 95 8.45 2.13 3.61
N LYS A 96 9.01 1.63 2.52
CA LYS A 96 9.37 2.43 1.35
C LYS A 96 8.13 2.59 0.47
N THR A 97 7.69 3.82 0.21
CA THR A 97 6.50 4.08 -0.60
C THR A 97 6.84 4.78 -1.91
N LEU A 98 6.18 4.40 -3.01
CA LEU A 98 6.24 5.05 -4.31
C LEU A 98 4.81 5.28 -4.83
N MET A 99 4.48 6.54 -5.13
CA MET A 99 3.18 6.88 -5.69
C MET A 99 3.28 7.03 -7.21
N ALA A 100 2.43 6.31 -7.94
CA ALA A 100 2.28 6.41 -9.39
C ALA A 100 1.02 7.22 -9.70
N ASN A 101 1.17 8.53 -9.87
CA ASN A 101 0.06 9.48 -10.00
C ASN A 101 -0.86 9.20 -11.21
N HIS A 102 -0.28 8.74 -12.33
CA HIS A 102 -1.06 8.47 -13.54
C HIS A 102 -2.03 7.30 -13.41
N GLU A 103 -1.74 6.35 -12.52
CA GLU A 103 -2.51 5.10 -12.39
C GLU A 103 -3.35 5.03 -11.10
N LYS A 104 -3.31 6.06 -10.25
CA LYS A 104 -3.92 6.05 -8.91
C LYS A 104 -3.47 4.83 -8.09
N VAL A 105 -2.16 4.56 -8.09
CA VAL A 105 -1.56 3.42 -7.39
C VAL A 105 -0.50 3.89 -6.41
N LEU A 106 -0.53 3.34 -5.20
CA LEU A 106 0.52 3.44 -4.21
C LEU A 106 1.19 2.07 -4.06
N PHE A 107 2.49 2.03 -4.37
CA PHE A 107 3.35 0.91 -4.07
C PHE A 107 4.00 1.13 -2.72
N ALA A 108 3.98 0.14 -1.83
CA ALA A 108 4.65 0.21 -0.56
C ALA A 108 5.40 -1.11 -0.28
N VAL A 109 6.66 -1.02 0.11
CA VAL A 109 7.51 -2.18 0.40
C VAL A 109 7.88 -2.13 1.88
N LYS A 110 7.54 -3.21 2.60
CA LYS A 110 7.88 -3.36 4.01
C LYS A 110 9.38 -3.64 4.13
N ARG A 111 10.12 -2.78 4.82
CA ARG A 111 11.55 -3.02 5.05
C ARG A 111 11.75 -4.12 6.09
N TYR A 112 12.76 -4.93 5.87
CA TYR A 112 13.37 -5.71 6.93
C TYR A 112 14.08 -4.76 7.89
N TRP A 113 13.76 -4.85 9.17
CA TRP A 113 14.48 -4.12 10.20
C TRP A 113 14.70 -5.03 11.39
N THR A 114 15.93 -5.04 11.89
CA THR A 114 16.28 -5.66 13.18
C THR A 114 16.62 -4.57 14.18
N ALA A 115 16.59 -4.87 15.47
CA ALA A 115 16.91 -3.88 16.50
C ALA A 115 18.40 -3.46 16.51
N ALA A 116 19.25 -4.06 15.67
CA ALA A 116 20.61 -3.59 15.43
C ALA A 116 20.56 -2.38 14.48
N GLY A 117 20.89 -1.20 15.02
CA GLY A 117 20.77 0.07 14.32
C GLY A 117 21.57 0.11 13.02
N GLU A 118 20.90 0.48 11.93
CA GLU A 118 21.56 0.83 10.69
C GLU A 118 21.71 2.35 10.60
N GLY A 119 22.93 2.77 10.28
CA GLY A 119 23.32 4.16 10.09
C GLY A 119 22.44 4.86 9.07
N SER A 120 22.26 6.16 9.29
CA SER A 120 21.53 7.07 8.42
C SER A 120 22.07 7.09 6.99
N GLU A 121 21.50 6.28 6.09
CA GLU A 121 21.55 6.60 4.66
C GLU A 121 20.47 7.63 4.35
N SER A 122 20.89 8.89 4.43
CA SER A 122 20.12 10.04 3.97
C SER A 122 19.88 9.92 2.45
N GLU A 123 18.64 9.64 2.05
CA GLU A 123 18.19 9.78 0.66
C GLU A 123 18.39 11.24 0.21
N LYS A 124 19.41 11.49 -0.63
CA LYS A 124 19.60 12.78 -1.29
C LYS A 124 18.46 13.01 -2.27
N HIS A 125 17.53 13.88 -1.90
CA HIS A 125 16.60 14.51 -2.83
C HIS A 125 17.38 15.30 -3.89
N LYS A 126 17.43 14.78 -5.12
CA LYS A 126 17.94 15.53 -6.27
C LYS A 126 16.81 16.42 -6.78
N ASN A 127 16.80 17.67 -6.32
CA ASN A 127 15.95 18.73 -6.88
C ASN A 127 16.49 19.07 -8.28
N THR A 128 15.77 18.68 -9.33
CA THR A 128 15.94 19.24 -10.66
C THR A 128 14.85 20.26 -10.91
N GLY A 129 15.25 21.54 -10.96
CA GLY A 129 14.40 22.63 -11.41
C GLY A 129 15.11 23.99 -11.34
N SER A 130 15.23 24.63 -12.51
CA SER A 130 15.54 26.06 -12.82
C SER A 130 16.64 26.13 -13.89
N SER A 131 16.31 26.14 -15.18
CA SER A 131 15.78 27.25 -16.01
C SER A 131 16.81 28.31 -16.41
N SER A 132 16.72 28.65 -17.70
CA SER A 132 17.13 29.88 -18.41
C SER A 132 18.60 30.23 -18.56
N GLU A 133 19.12 30.12 -19.78
CA GLU A 133 19.94 31.17 -20.40
C GLU A 133 19.46 31.40 -21.85
N ALA A 134 19.19 32.66 -22.17
CA ALA A 134 18.84 33.17 -23.49
C ALA A 134 19.74 34.37 -23.82
N LYS A 135 20.03 34.53 -25.13
CA LYS A 135 20.83 35.58 -25.82
C LYS A 135 22.35 35.41 -25.67
N GLY A 136 23.15 35.29 -26.73
CA GLY A 136 23.33 36.13 -27.93
C GLY A 136 24.78 36.66 -27.85
N SER A 137 25.66 36.53 -28.84
CA SER A 137 25.80 37.39 -30.03
C SER A 137 26.97 36.89 -30.92
N GLU A 138 26.81 37.08 -32.23
CA GLU A 138 27.80 37.46 -33.27
C GLU A 138 29.29 37.02 -33.14
N GLU A 139 29.78 36.22 -34.10
CA GLU A 139 30.71 36.63 -35.17
C GLU A 139 30.72 35.60 -36.32
#